data_AF-A0A7C6IPQ1-F1
#
_entry.id   AF-A0A7C6IPQ1-F1
#
_cell.length_a   1.000
_cell.length_b   1.000
_cell.length_c   1.000
_cell.angle_alpha   90.00
_cell.angle_beta   90.00
_cell.angle_gamma   90.00
#
_symmetry.space_group_name_H-M   'P 1'
#
loop_
_entity.id
_entity.type
_entity.pdbx_description
1 polymer ?
#
loop_
_entity_poly.entity_id
_entity_poly.type
_entity_poly.pdbx_seq_one_letter_code
_entity_poly.pdbx_strand_id
1 'polypeptide(L)' 'MLRFFLLLIEGYQKFISPMLPRSCRFYPTCSNYAKQAI' A
#
# COMPACT_ATOMS: atom_id res chain seq x y z
N MET A 1 -11.33 14.32 2.65
CA MET A 1 -11.75 13.72 1.35
C MET A 1 -10.86 12.54 0.92
N LEU A 2 -9.53 12.56 1.09
CA LEU A 2 -8.60 11.49 0.61
C LEU A 2 -8.57 10.17 1.41
N ARG A 3 -9.29 10.07 2.54
CA ARG A 3 -9.32 8.88 3.42
C ARG A 3 -9.86 7.62 2.74
N PHE A 4 -10.72 7.77 1.73
CA PHE A 4 -11.29 6.65 1.00
C PHE A 4 -10.23 5.91 0.17
N PHE A 5 -9.30 6.65 -0.46
CA PHE A 5 -8.18 6.06 -1.19
C PHE A 5 -7.20 5.34 -0.26
N LEU A 6 -6.91 5.92 0.92
CA LEU A 6 -6.09 5.25 1.93
C LEU A 6 -6.72 3.93 2.40
N LEU A 7 -8.03 3.91 2.64
CA LEU A 7 -8.78 2.69 3.01
C LEU A 7 -8.73 1.62 1.92
N LEU A 8 -8.84 2.02 0.64
CA LEU A 8 -8.72 1.12 -0.49
C LEU A 8 -7.30 0.52 -0.59
N ILE A 9 -6.27 1.35 -0.38
CA ILE A 9 -4.86 0.94 -0.38
C ILE A 9 -4.56 0.02 0.81
N GLU A 10 -5.12 0.29 1.99
CA GLU A 10 -4.96 -0.56 3.18
C GLU A 10 -5.71 -1.88 3.05
N GLY A 11 -6.90 -1.88 2.46
CA GLY A 11 -7.62 -3.12 2.12
C GLY A 11 -6.81 -3.95 1.13
N TYR A 12 -6.31 -3.33 0.06
CA TYR A 12 -5.44 -4.01 -0.90
C TYR A 12 -4.15 -4.54 -0.24
N GLN A 13 -3.49 -3.77 0.62
CA GLN A 13 -2.33 -4.25 1.37
C GLN A 13 -2.69 -5.42 2.31
N LYS A 14 -3.78 -5.37 3.06
CA LYS A 14 -4.12 -6.45 4.01
C LYS A 14 -4.60 -7.73 3.34
N PHE A 15 -5.32 -7.63 2.23
CA PHE A 15 -5.89 -8.80 1.55
C PHE A 15 -4.98 -9.34 0.43
N ILE A 16 -4.30 -8.46 -0.33
CA ILE A 16 -3.48 -8.85 -1.47
C ILE A 16 -1.98 -8.92 -1.12
N SER A 17 -1.45 -8.06 -0.24
CA SER A 17 -0.03 -8.13 0.14
C SER A 17 0.43 -9.43 0.81
N PRO A 18 -0.39 -10.19 1.59
CA PRO A 18 0.06 -11.50 2.10
C PRO A 18 0.07 -12.59 1.02
N MET A 19 -0.67 -12.39 -0.07
CA MET A 19 -0.78 -13.35 -1.17
C MET A 19 0.29 -13.12 -2.25
N LEU A 20 0.87 -11.90 -2.32
CA LEU A 20 2.02 -11.60 -3.17
C LEU A 20 3.33 -11.81 -2.41
N PRO A 21 4.35 -12.45 -3.04
CA PRO A 21 5.69 -12.48 -2.46
C PRO A 21 6.21 -11.05 -2.27
N ARG A 22 7.00 -10.82 -1.22
CA ARG A 22 7.60 -9.51 -0.91
C ARG A 22 8.63 -9.14 -1.98
N SER A 23 8.16 -8.63 -3.11
CA SER A 23 8.98 -8.19 -4.24
C SER A 23 9.25 -6.67 -4.23
N CYS A 24 8.98 -5.98 -3.12
CA CYS A 24 9.29 -4.57 -3.00
C CYS A 24 10.81 -4.37 -2.99
N ARG A 25 11.34 -3.97 -4.15
CA ARG A 25 12.76 -3.67 -4.34
C ARG A 25 13.22 -2.41 -3.62
N PHE A 26 12.30 -1.50 -3.32
CA PHE A 26 12.56 -0.24 -2.63
C PHE A 26 11.94 -0.25 -1.23
N TYR A 27 12.72 0.20 -0.25
CA TYR A 27 12.31 0.39 1.14
C TYR A 27 12.32 1.89 1.44
N PRO A 28 11.23 2.47 1.98
CA PRO A 28 9.94 1.84 2.28
C PRO A 28 9.14 1.49 1.01
N THR A 29 8.11 0.65 1.16
CA THR A 29 7.34 0.11 0.02
C THR A 29 6.70 1.22 -0.83
N CYS A 30 6.46 0.94 -2.12
CA CYS A 30 5.78 1.89 -3.02
C CYS A 30 4.42 2.36 -2.47
N SER A 31 3.70 1.47 -1.78
CA SER A 31 2.46 1.80 -1.07
C SER A 31 2.67 2.73 0.14
N ASN A 32 3.82 2.68 0.81
CA ASN A 32 4.17 3.65 1.86
C ASN A 32 4.52 5.04 1.29
N TYR A 33 5.13 5.10 0.11
CA TYR A 33 5.33 6.36 -0.61
C TYR A 33 3.99 6.93 -1.10
N ALA A 34 3.09 6.09 -1.61
CA ALA A 34 1.75 6.50 -1.99
C ALA A 34 0.95 7.04 -0.79
N LYS A 35 1.09 6.44 0.41
CA LYS A 35 0.49 7.00 1.64
C LYS A 35 1.11 8.34 2.07
N GLN A 36 2.38 8.59 1.77
CA GLN A 36 3.05 9.85 2.09
C GLN A 36 2.78 10.97 1.07
N ALA A 37 2.50 10.61 -0.19
CA ALA A 37 2.23 11.54 -1.27
C ALA A 37 0.75 11.98 -1.34
N ILE A 38 -0.15 11.23 -0.69
CA ILE A 38 -1.58 11.54 -0.49
C ILE A 38 -1.75 12.37 0.79
#